data_AF-A0A813FCA9-F1
#
_entry.id   AF-A0A813FCA9-F1
#
_cell.length_a   1.000
_cell.length_b   1.000
_cell.length_c   1.000
_cell.angle_alpha   90.00
_cell.angle_beta   90.00
_cell.angle_gamma   90.00
#
_symmetry.space_group_name_H-M   'P 1'
#
loop_
_entity.id
_entity.type
_entity.pdbx_description
1 polymer ?
#
loop_
_entity_poly.entity_id
_entity_poly.type
_entity_poly.pdbx_seq_one_letter_code
_entity_poly.pdbx_strand_id
1 'polypeptide(L)'
;ICGTPPYMAPEAFEGSCRPESDIWSLGVIMYECLTGSLPFYSKETLDKAATNEVRQQVLGHADVLPARFRRLHEKQLAMGASRRACDEAEIFMSKILCDRSRRLTAAHIRTQQFFLPINFARITEMVPPIRIELSGPSDSSHFEQFPHEPLPVAENLDMCDPGFQWTHYEVDGRACAGNHGHDNNNNLNAGAH
;
A
#
# COMPACT_ATOMS: atom_id res chain seq x y z
N ILE A 1 -1.42 -7.33 -17.59
CA ILE A 1 -0.68 -6.26 -16.90
C ILE A 1 -1.31 -6.15 -15.51
N CYS A 2 -0.52 -6.23 -14.45
CA CYS A 2 -0.98 -6.12 -13.06
C CYS A 2 -0.29 -4.92 -12.41
N GLY A 3 -1.02 -4.20 -11.56
CA GLY A 3 -0.55 -2.99 -10.89
C GLY A 3 -1.51 -1.82 -11.07
N THR A 4 -1.31 -0.79 -10.26
CA THR A 4 -2.05 0.47 -10.33
C THR A 4 -1.35 1.40 -11.33
N PRO A 5 -1.91 1.66 -12.53
CA PRO A 5 -1.18 2.23 -13.65
C PRO A 5 -0.33 3.49 -13.36
N PRO A 6 -0.79 4.46 -12.54
CA PRO A 6 0.02 5.64 -12.19
C PRO A 6 1.39 5.35 -11.56
N TYR A 7 1.53 4.21 -10.86
CA TYR A 7 2.75 3.83 -10.15
C TYR A 7 3.64 2.86 -10.93
N MET A 8 3.16 2.39 -12.08
CA MET A 8 3.85 1.39 -12.87
C MET A 8 5.06 1.99 -13.60
N ALA A 9 6.19 1.27 -13.54
CA ALA A 9 7.38 1.59 -14.31
C ALA A 9 7.17 1.35 -15.82
N PRO A 10 7.94 2.01 -16.70
CA PRO A 10 7.88 1.78 -18.15
C PRO A 10 7.93 0.29 -18.52
N GLU A 11 8.87 -0.47 -17.94
CA GLU A 11 9.05 -1.90 -18.21
C GLU A 11 7.88 -2.79 -17.69
N ALA A 12 7.11 -2.31 -16.72
CA ALA A 12 5.96 -3.03 -16.19
C ALA A 12 4.79 -3.03 -17.20
N PHE A 13 4.69 -1.99 -18.04
CA PHE A 13 3.74 -1.96 -19.16
C PHE A 13 4.09 -2.94 -20.30
N GLU A 14 5.31 -3.46 -20.30
CA GLU A 14 5.79 -4.51 -21.21
C GLU A 14 5.69 -5.92 -20.58
N GLY A 15 5.19 -6.02 -19.34
CA GLY A 15 5.06 -7.28 -18.62
C GLY A 15 6.34 -7.75 -17.93
N SER A 16 7.35 -6.89 -17.80
CA SER A 16 8.62 -7.21 -17.13
C SER A 16 8.78 -6.43 -15.82
N CYS A 17 7.94 -6.71 -14.83
CA CYS A 17 8.16 -6.21 -13.47
C CYS A 17 9.45 -6.81 -12.88
N ARG A 18 10.28 -5.95 -12.28
CA ARG A 18 11.55 -6.33 -11.65
C ARG A 18 11.69 -5.57 -10.32
N PRO A 19 12.65 -5.92 -9.44
CA PRO A 19 12.91 -5.14 -8.23
C PRO A 19 13.19 -3.66 -8.48
N GLU A 20 13.76 -3.31 -9.65
CA GLU A 20 13.98 -1.92 -10.04
C GLU A 20 12.68 -1.16 -10.36
N SER A 21 11.58 -1.87 -10.65
CA SER A 21 10.26 -1.27 -10.86
C SER A 21 9.69 -0.72 -9.54
N ASP A 22 10.06 -1.30 -8.40
CA ASP A 22 9.68 -0.77 -7.08
C ASP A 22 10.39 0.56 -6.77
N ILE A 23 11.58 0.76 -7.34
CA ILE A 23 12.32 2.02 -7.20
C ILE A 23 11.66 3.14 -8.03
N TRP A 24 11.06 2.79 -9.17
CA TRP A 24 10.23 3.74 -9.92
C TRP A 24 8.99 4.13 -9.13
N SER A 25 8.25 3.16 -8.57
CA SER A 25 7.04 3.44 -7.80
C SER A 25 7.34 4.28 -6.55
N LEU A 26 8.49 4.08 -5.90
CA LEU A 26 8.99 4.97 -4.84
C LEU A 26 9.11 6.43 -5.31
N GLY A 27 9.59 6.67 -6.53
CA GLY A 27 9.68 8.03 -7.10
C GLY A 27 8.31 8.65 -7.35
N VAL A 28 7.35 7.85 -7.81
CA VAL A 28 5.96 8.29 -8.00
C VAL A 28 5.32 8.65 -6.65
N ILE A 29 5.47 7.80 -5.64
CA ILE A 29 4.96 8.03 -4.28
C ILE A 29 5.59 9.29 -3.69
N MET A 30 6.90 9.47 -3.83
CA MET A 30 7.58 10.67 -3.34
C MET A 30 7.05 11.94 -4.01
N TYR A 31 6.86 11.92 -5.33
CA TYR A 31 6.25 13.04 -6.04
C TYR A 31 4.84 13.34 -5.50
N GLU A 32 4.04 12.31 -5.25
CA GLU A 32 2.70 12.45 -4.70
C GLU A 32 2.70 13.00 -3.27
N CYS A 33 3.57 12.50 -2.38
CA CYS A 33 3.70 13.05 -1.02
C CYS A 33 4.10 14.53 -1.03
N LEU A 34 4.95 14.95 -1.97
CA LEU A 34 5.40 16.34 -2.08
C LEU A 34 4.38 17.24 -2.78
N THR A 35 3.51 16.71 -3.63
CA THR A 35 2.62 17.55 -4.44
C THR A 35 1.15 17.31 -4.19
N GLY A 36 0.76 16.29 -3.43
CA GLY A 36 -0.62 15.83 -3.30
C GLY A 36 -1.24 15.40 -4.63
N SER A 37 -0.45 15.08 -5.65
CA SER A 37 -0.94 14.69 -6.98
C SER A 37 0.05 13.77 -7.67
N LEU A 38 -0.45 12.89 -8.53
CA LEU A 38 0.41 11.97 -9.27
C LEU A 38 1.16 12.70 -10.42
N PRO A 39 2.40 12.28 -10.75
CA PRO A 39 3.13 12.81 -11.90
C PRO A 39 2.52 12.34 -13.23
N PHE A 40 1.95 11.13 -13.23
CA PHE A 40 1.27 10.50 -14.37
C PHE A 40 -0.15 10.12 -13.96
N TYR A 41 -1.14 10.68 -14.63
CA TYR A 41 -2.54 10.39 -14.35
C TYR A 41 -3.40 10.71 -15.58
N SER A 42 -4.54 10.04 -15.66
CA SER A 42 -5.62 10.41 -16.58
C SER A 42 -6.73 11.10 -15.79
N LYS A 43 -7.44 12.03 -16.43
CA LYS A 43 -8.64 12.67 -15.86
C LYS A 43 -9.91 11.83 -16.11
N GLU A 44 -9.83 10.83 -16.97
CA GLU A 44 -10.96 9.99 -17.35
C GLU A 44 -11.12 8.80 -16.40
N THR A 45 -12.32 8.22 -16.35
CA THR A 45 -12.66 7.08 -15.48
C THR A 45 -11.74 5.89 -15.80
N LEU A 46 -11.49 5.02 -14.81
CA LEU A 46 -10.59 3.85 -14.87
C LEU A 46 -10.98 2.84 -15.97
N ASP A 47 -10.72 3.19 -17.22
CA ASP A 47 -10.94 2.36 -18.39
C ASP A 47 -9.62 2.12 -19.15
N LYS A 48 -9.73 1.43 -20.28
CA LYS A 48 -8.56 1.11 -21.11
C LYS A 48 -7.92 2.36 -21.72
N ALA A 49 -8.69 3.42 -21.98
CA ALA A 49 -8.20 4.67 -22.55
C ALA A 49 -7.39 5.45 -21.51
N ALA A 50 -7.91 5.58 -20.29
CA ALA A 50 -7.20 6.20 -19.16
C ALA A 50 -5.88 5.48 -18.87
N THR A 51 -5.89 4.15 -18.89
CA THR A 51 -4.67 3.32 -18.72
C THR A 51 -3.65 3.58 -19.84
N ASN A 52 -4.12 3.72 -21.08
CA ASN A 52 -3.26 3.99 -22.22
C ASN A 52 -2.68 5.42 -22.17
N GLU A 53 -3.45 6.41 -21.72
CA GLU A 53 -2.96 7.78 -21.53
C GLU A 53 -1.83 7.81 -20.50
N VAL A 54 -2.01 7.15 -19.35
CA VAL A 54 -0.97 7.02 -18.33
C VAL A 54 0.26 6.30 -18.89
N ARG A 55 0.06 5.22 -19.66
CA ARG A 55 1.16 4.51 -20.34
C ARG A 55 1.96 5.44 -21.24
N GLN A 56 1.32 6.28 -22.06
CA GLN A 56 2.02 7.22 -22.93
C GLN A 56 2.84 8.24 -22.13
N GLN A 57 2.28 8.77 -21.04
CA GLN A 57 3.01 9.70 -20.16
C GLN A 57 4.22 9.03 -19.49
N VAL A 58 4.08 7.78 -19.05
CA VAL A 58 5.17 6.99 -18.43
C VAL A 58 6.26 6.65 -19.45
N LEU A 59 5.90 6.21 -20.66
CA LEU A 59 6.86 5.92 -21.71
C LEU A 59 7.58 7.20 -22.19
N GLY A 60 6.86 8.33 -22.25
CA GLY A 60 7.39 9.67 -22.55
C GLY A 60 7.89 10.46 -21.34
N HIS A 61 8.20 9.79 -20.21
CA HIS A 61 8.53 10.48 -18.95
C HIS A 61 9.68 11.48 -19.08
N ALA A 62 10.66 11.24 -19.96
CA ALA A 62 11.80 12.12 -20.17
C ALA A 62 11.37 13.53 -20.64
N ASP A 63 10.27 13.63 -21.38
CA ASP A 63 9.72 14.89 -21.87
C ASP A 63 8.74 15.53 -20.87
N VAL A 64 8.00 14.69 -20.13
CA VAL A 64 6.95 15.15 -19.21
C VAL A 64 7.51 15.59 -17.86
N LEU A 65 8.45 14.83 -17.28
CA LEU A 65 8.95 15.06 -15.92
C LEU A 65 9.61 16.42 -15.70
N PRO A 66 10.39 17.01 -16.63
CA PRO A 66 10.97 18.33 -16.40
C PRO A 66 9.92 19.41 -16.11
N ALA A 67 8.80 19.38 -16.81
CA ALA A 67 7.68 20.30 -16.55
C ALA A 67 6.98 19.99 -15.22
N ARG A 68 6.89 18.71 -14.83
CA ARG A 68 6.31 18.29 -13.54
C ARG A 68 7.20 18.70 -12.37
N PHE A 69 8.51 18.52 -12.46
CA PHE A 69 9.45 18.94 -11.42
C PHE A 69 9.46 20.46 -11.21
N ARG A 70 9.34 21.24 -12.30
CA ARG A 70 9.16 22.70 -12.19
C ARG A 70 7.91 23.06 -11.37
N ARG A 71 6.78 22.42 -11.65
CA ARG A 71 5.52 22.65 -10.89
C ARG A 71 5.65 22.19 -9.44
N LEU A 72 6.36 21.09 -9.19
CA LEU A 72 6.65 20.60 -7.85
C LEU A 72 7.46 21.64 -7.07
N HIS A 73 8.51 22.21 -7.67
CA HIS A 73 9.30 23.29 -7.06
C HIS A 73 8.43 24.49 -6.71
N GLU A 74 7.65 24.99 -7.67
CA GLU A 74 6.76 26.13 -7.45
C GLU A 74 5.81 25.88 -6.27
N LYS A 75 5.19 24.69 -6.22
CA LYS A 75 4.27 24.30 -5.15
C LYS A 75 4.99 24.18 -3.79
N GLN A 76 6.13 23.52 -3.75
CA GLN A 76 6.90 23.31 -2.52
C GLN A 76 7.43 24.65 -1.95
N LEU A 77 7.96 25.52 -2.80
CA LEU A 77 8.39 26.86 -2.41
C LEU A 77 7.22 27.69 -1.88
N ALA A 78 6.05 27.62 -2.52
CA ALA A 78 4.84 28.29 -2.03
C ALA A 78 4.37 27.76 -0.66
N MET A 79 4.69 26.51 -0.31
CA MET A 79 4.43 25.91 1.00
C MET A 79 5.55 26.15 2.03
N GLY A 80 6.54 26.99 1.71
CA GLY A 80 7.61 27.37 2.62
C GLY A 80 8.81 26.42 2.64
N ALA A 81 8.90 25.47 1.69
CA ALA A 81 10.10 24.65 1.55
C ALA A 81 11.31 25.51 1.15
N SER A 82 12.50 25.11 1.59
CA SER A 82 13.73 25.77 1.15
C SER A 82 14.06 25.38 -0.30
N ARG A 83 14.68 26.30 -1.05
CA ARG A 83 15.14 26.01 -2.42
C ARG A 83 16.06 24.79 -2.50
N ARG A 84 16.97 24.66 -1.51
CA ARG A 84 17.86 23.51 -1.40
C ARG A 84 17.11 22.18 -1.29
N ALA A 85 16.07 22.11 -0.45
CA ALA A 85 15.29 20.89 -0.30
C ALA A 85 14.54 20.52 -1.59
N CYS A 86 14.01 21.52 -2.31
CA CYS A 86 13.39 21.31 -3.62
C CYS A 86 14.40 20.75 -4.64
N ASP A 87 15.59 21.36 -4.72
CA ASP A 87 16.66 20.92 -5.63
C ASP A 87 17.11 19.49 -5.28
N GLU A 88 17.30 19.17 -4.00
CA GLU A 88 17.69 17.83 -3.53
C GLU A 88 16.63 16.77 -3.88
N ALA A 89 15.35 17.09 -3.72
CA ALA A 89 14.23 16.22 -4.07
C ALA A 89 14.16 15.97 -5.58
N GLU A 90 14.24 17.01 -6.41
CA GLU A 90 14.26 16.89 -7.88
C GLU A 90 15.45 16.06 -8.36
N ILE A 91 16.66 16.37 -7.87
CA ILE A 91 17.86 15.63 -8.23
C ILE A 91 17.69 14.15 -7.89
N PHE A 92 17.17 13.83 -6.71
CA PHE A 92 16.92 12.44 -6.35
C PHE A 92 15.87 11.78 -7.25
N MET A 93 14.70 12.41 -7.44
CA MET A 93 13.63 11.87 -8.29
C MET A 93 14.09 11.66 -9.73
N SER A 94 14.88 12.57 -10.31
CA SER A 94 15.42 12.41 -11.67
C SER A 94 16.33 11.19 -11.86
N LYS A 95 16.91 10.67 -10.77
CA LYS A 95 17.76 9.47 -10.78
C LYS A 95 16.98 8.16 -10.59
N ILE A 96 15.71 8.23 -10.17
CA ILE A 96 14.86 7.05 -9.97
C ILE A 96 13.68 6.97 -10.95
N LEU A 97 13.14 8.12 -11.36
CA LEU A 97 12.14 8.27 -12.43
C LEU A 97 12.83 8.42 -13.79
N CYS A 98 13.69 7.46 -14.11
CA CYS A 98 14.43 7.39 -15.35
C CYS A 98 14.41 5.98 -15.93
N ASP A 99 15.07 5.81 -17.08
CA ASP A 99 15.29 4.49 -17.67
C ASP A 99 15.91 3.51 -16.66
N ARG A 100 15.43 2.26 -16.70
CA ARG A 100 15.84 1.20 -15.79
C ARG A 100 17.36 1.03 -15.71
N SER A 101 18.08 1.15 -16.83
CA SER A 101 19.54 0.94 -16.88
C SER A 101 20.34 1.96 -16.07
N ARG A 102 19.77 3.14 -15.79
CA ARG A 102 20.41 4.22 -15.04
C ARG A 102 19.82 4.43 -13.65
N ARG A 103 18.78 3.67 -13.31
CA ARG A 103 18.04 3.83 -12.06
C ARG A 103 18.94 3.46 -10.88
N LEU A 104 18.88 4.28 -9.82
CA LEU A 104 19.63 3.96 -8.60
C LEU A 104 19.17 2.63 -8.00
N THR A 105 20.10 1.89 -7.42
CA THR A 105 19.81 0.72 -6.58
C THR A 105 19.42 1.17 -5.17
N ALA A 106 18.71 0.31 -4.41
CA ALA A 106 18.37 0.55 -3.01
C ALA A 106 19.56 0.98 -2.12
N ALA A 107 20.76 0.41 -2.33
CA ALA A 107 21.95 0.79 -1.57
C ALA A 107 22.35 2.26 -1.81
N HIS A 108 22.39 2.68 -3.08
CA HIS A 108 22.71 4.06 -3.49
C HIS A 108 21.62 5.08 -3.16
N ILE A 109 20.37 4.67 -2.98
CA ILE A 109 19.28 5.56 -2.56
C ILE A 109 19.58 6.14 -1.16
N ARG A 110 20.04 5.30 -0.23
CA ARG A 110 20.32 5.71 1.16
C ARG A 110 21.46 6.72 1.28
N THR A 111 22.29 6.85 0.25
CA THR A 111 23.42 7.78 0.23
C THR A 111 23.09 9.11 -0.44
N GLN A 112 21.85 9.32 -0.91
CA GLN A 112 21.49 10.55 -1.60
C GLN A 112 21.33 11.70 -0.61
N GLN A 113 21.67 12.90 -1.10
CA GLN A 113 21.65 14.14 -0.33
C GLN A 113 20.30 14.39 0.36
N PHE A 114 19.19 14.09 -0.33
CA PHE A 114 17.82 14.20 0.18
C PHE A 114 17.59 13.43 1.49
N PHE A 115 18.31 12.32 1.72
CA PHE A 115 18.14 11.47 2.89
C PHE A 115 19.20 11.67 3.98
N LEU A 116 20.10 12.64 3.87
CA LEU A 116 21.12 12.89 4.91
C LEU A 116 20.57 13.04 6.33
N PRO A 117 19.39 13.67 6.57
CA PRO A 117 18.84 13.77 7.92
C PRO A 117 18.35 12.43 8.49
N ILE A 118 18.23 11.37 7.67
CA ILE A 118 17.68 10.08 8.07
C ILE A 118 18.79 9.13 8.49
N ASN A 119 18.72 8.65 9.74
CA ASN A 119 19.56 7.57 10.21
C ASN A 119 18.89 6.22 9.92
N PHE A 120 19.17 5.65 8.74
CA PHE A 120 18.59 4.36 8.32
C PHE A 120 18.91 3.19 9.27
N ALA A 121 20.00 3.24 10.03
CA ALA A 121 20.35 2.17 10.98
C ALA A 121 19.49 2.20 12.26
N ARG A 122 18.91 3.36 12.59
CA ARG A 122 18.09 3.57 13.79
C ARG A 122 16.71 4.14 13.45
N ILE A 123 16.21 3.84 12.25
CA ILE A 123 14.97 4.45 11.73
C ILE A 123 13.76 4.22 12.64
N THR A 124 13.71 3.07 13.32
CA THR A 124 12.64 2.69 14.26
C THR A 124 12.69 3.46 15.58
N GLU A 125 13.82 4.08 15.89
CA GLU A 125 14.01 4.89 17.10
C GLU A 125 13.86 6.39 16.79
N MET A 126 13.82 6.76 15.51
CA MET A 126 13.57 8.14 15.09
C MET A 126 12.13 8.54 15.40
N VAL A 127 11.96 9.80 15.77
CA VAL A 127 10.63 10.39 15.93
C VAL A 127 9.95 10.47 14.55
N PRO A 128 8.76 9.86 14.35
CA PRO A 128 8.03 10.00 13.11
C PRO A 128 7.52 11.45 12.96
N PRO A 129 7.48 11.99 11.72
CA PRO A 129 7.04 13.36 11.48
C PRO A 129 5.55 13.57 11.80
N ILE A 130 4.73 12.54 11.60
CA ILE A 130 3.31 12.53 11.95
C ILE A 130 3.15 11.62 13.16
N ARG A 131 2.65 12.17 14.26
CA ARG A 131 2.34 11.42 15.47
C ARG A 131 0.84 11.22 15.54
N ILE A 132 0.43 9.97 15.59
CA ILE A 132 -0.97 9.56 15.74
C ILE A 132 -1.24 9.40 17.23
N GLU A 133 -2.31 10.01 17.72
CA GLU A 133 -2.77 9.83 19.09
C GLU A 133 -3.77 8.67 19.13
N LEU A 134 -3.53 7.69 19.99
CA LEU A 134 -4.40 6.53 20.14
C LEU A 134 -5.07 6.57 21.51
N SER A 135 -6.38 6.40 21.52
CA SER A 135 -7.16 6.27 22.77
C SER A 135 -7.09 4.87 23.39
N GLY A 136 -6.72 3.84 22.61
CA GLY A 136 -6.54 2.46 23.08
C GLY A 136 -6.37 1.44 21.95
N PRO A 137 -6.25 0.14 22.28
CA PRO A 137 -6.01 -0.93 21.30
C PRO A 137 -7.13 -1.15 20.27
N SER A 138 -8.35 -0.72 20.58
CA SER A 138 -9.53 -0.84 19.72
C SER A 138 -9.88 0.47 18.99
N ASP A 139 -8.98 1.47 19.02
CA ASP A 139 -9.21 2.76 18.39
C ASP A 139 -9.10 2.67 16.87
N SER A 140 -10.24 2.85 16.19
CA SER A 140 -10.34 2.87 14.73
C SER A 140 -10.60 4.28 14.16
N SER A 141 -10.41 5.35 14.95
CA SER A 141 -10.76 6.73 14.57
C SER A 141 -9.96 7.28 13.38
N HIS A 142 -8.81 6.69 13.06
CA HIS A 142 -7.93 7.10 11.95
C HIS A 142 -8.22 6.32 10.66
N PHE A 143 -9.25 5.48 10.64
CA PHE A 143 -9.70 4.72 9.48
C PHE A 143 -11.07 5.19 9.02
N GLU A 144 -11.38 4.94 7.76
CA GLU A 144 -12.71 5.15 7.20
C GLU A 144 -13.74 4.21 7.87
N GLN A 145 -14.95 4.70 8.06
CA GLN A 145 -16.05 3.90 8.61
C GLN A 145 -16.83 3.24 7.47
N PHE A 146 -16.94 1.92 7.54
CA PHE A 146 -17.73 1.12 6.61
C PHE A 146 -18.98 0.57 7.33
N PRO A 147 -20.12 0.45 6.63
CA PRO A 147 -21.29 -0.21 7.19
C PRO A 147 -20.96 -1.66 7.53
N HIS A 148 -21.53 -2.16 8.62
CA HIS A 148 -21.37 -3.56 8.98
C HIS A 148 -22.10 -4.46 7.98
N GLU A 149 -21.36 -5.37 7.34
CA GLU A 149 -21.90 -6.42 6.48
C GLU A 149 -21.65 -7.78 7.13
N PRO A 150 -22.67 -8.65 7.24
CA PRO A 150 -22.47 -9.99 7.77
C PRO A 150 -21.56 -10.78 6.84
N LEU A 151 -20.67 -11.58 7.42
CA LEU A 151 -19.80 -12.47 6.65
C LEU A 151 -20.63 -13.48 5.84
N PRO A 152 -20.19 -13.83 4.61
CA PRO A 152 -20.84 -14.86 3.81
C PRO A 152 -20.77 -16.22 4.52
N VAL A 153 -21.81 -17.03 4.35
CA VAL A 153 -21.83 -18.41 4.86
C VAL A 153 -20.93 -19.25 3.96
N ALA A 154 -20.03 -20.04 4.56
CA ALA A 154 -19.16 -20.94 3.80
C ALA A 154 -20.00 -22.02 3.09
N GLU A 155 -19.93 -22.05 1.76
CA GLU A 155 -20.66 -23.03 0.94
C GLU A 155 -19.90 -24.34 0.73
N ASN A 156 -18.56 -24.32 0.85
CA ASN A 156 -17.71 -25.47 0.52
C ASN A 156 -16.48 -25.56 1.45
N LEU A 157 -16.62 -26.32 2.53
CA LEU A 157 -15.58 -26.48 3.57
C LEU A 157 -14.42 -27.39 3.13
N ASP A 158 -14.56 -28.12 2.02
CA ASP A 158 -13.54 -29.01 1.47
C ASP A 158 -12.48 -28.24 0.65
N MET A 159 -12.76 -26.99 0.28
CA MET A 159 -11.82 -26.07 -0.39
C MET A 159 -11.03 -25.22 0.61
N CYS A 160 -10.46 -25.87 1.62
CA CYS A 160 -9.49 -25.20 2.49
C CYS A 160 -8.11 -25.28 1.85
N ASP A 161 -7.42 -24.14 1.72
CA ASP A 161 -6.00 -24.15 1.34
C ASP A 161 -5.21 -24.90 2.44
N PRO A 162 -4.59 -26.06 2.14
CA PRO A 162 -3.91 -26.86 3.15
C PRO A 162 -2.70 -26.12 3.78
N GLY A 163 -2.20 -25.04 3.16
CA GLY A 163 -1.18 -24.15 3.73
C GLY A 163 -1.72 -23.12 4.73
N PHE A 164 -3.04 -22.98 4.86
CA PHE A 164 -3.74 -22.05 5.74
C PHE A 164 -4.26 -22.73 7.03
N GLN A 165 -3.57 -23.74 7.55
CA GLN A 165 -3.84 -24.27 8.89
C GLN A 165 -3.28 -23.31 9.96
N TRP A 166 -4.11 -22.36 10.41
CA TRP A 166 -3.77 -21.46 11.52
C TRP A 166 -3.90 -22.20 12.85
N THR A 167 -2.86 -22.92 13.25
CA THR A 167 -2.82 -23.78 14.46
C THR A 167 -3.07 -23.06 15.80
N HIS A 168 -3.33 -21.75 15.82
CA HIS A 168 -3.54 -20.97 17.04
C HIS A 168 -4.79 -20.06 17.05
N TYR A 169 -5.60 -20.02 15.99
CA TYR A 169 -6.79 -19.14 15.92
C TYR A 169 -8.14 -19.87 15.86
N GLU A 170 -8.17 -21.21 15.79
CA GLU A 170 -9.41 -21.99 15.81
C GLU A 170 -9.98 -22.25 17.22
N VAL A 171 -9.83 -21.31 18.15
CA VAL A 171 -10.51 -21.37 19.45
C VAL A 171 -11.73 -20.47 19.40
N ASP A 172 -12.75 -20.85 18.62
CA ASP A 172 -14.13 -20.37 18.82
C ASP A 172 -15.18 -21.15 18.00
N GLY A 173 -14.78 -22.06 17.10
CA GLY A 173 -15.74 -22.89 16.35
C GLY A 173 -16.48 -23.96 17.17
N ARG A 174 -16.03 -24.28 18.40
CA ARG A 174 -16.65 -25.33 19.24
C ARG A 174 -17.69 -24.81 20.25
N ALA A 175 -17.89 -23.49 20.38
CA ALA A 175 -18.91 -22.95 21.28
C ALA A 175 -20.33 -23.01 20.69
N CYS A 176 -20.48 -23.19 19.37
CA CYS A 176 -21.78 -23.17 18.70
C CYS A 176 -22.41 -24.57 18.48
N ALA A 177 -21.74 -25.66 18.86
CA ALA A 177 -22.25 -27.03 18.76
C ALA A 177 -22.45 -27.65 20.14
N GLY A 178 -23.38 -27.10 20.92
CA GLY A 178 -23.59 -27.54 22.29
C GLY A 178 -24.90 -27.05 22.90
N ASN A 179 -26.02 -27.13 22.17
CA ASN A 179 -27.34 -27.08 22.79
C ASN A 179 -28.30 -28.00 22.02
N HIS A 180 -28.12 -29.31 22.23
CA HIS A 180 -29.24 -30.24 22.08
C HIS A 180 -29.96 -30.27 23.42
N GLY A 181 -31.13 -29.63 23.42
CA GLY A 181 -32.09 -29.63 24.51
C GLY A 181 -32.38 -31.05 24.97
N HIS A 182 -32.26 -31.22 26.28
CA HIS A 182 -32.66 -32.39 27.02
C HIS A 182 -34.19 -32.41 27.08
N ASP A 183 -34.84 -33.09 26.13
CA ASP A 183 -36.25 -33.44 26.29
C ASP A 183 -36.37 -34.70 27.14
N ASN A 184 -36.71 -34.45 28.40
CA ASN A 184 -37.21 -35.43 29.35
C ASN A 184 -38.44 -36.13 28.78
N ASN A 185 -38.41 -37.47 28.73
CA ASN A 185 -39.64 -38.22 28.98
C ASN A 185 -39.39 -39.54 29.72
N ASN A 186 -39.88 -39.54 30.96
CA ASN A 186 -40.23 -40.63 31.85
C ASN A 186 -40.19 -42.07 31.29
N ASN A 187 -39.44 -42.94 31.98
CA ASN A 187 -40.02 -44.20 32.41
C ASN A 187 -39.44 -44.65 33.75
N LEU A 188 -40.17 -44.35 34.82
CA LEU A 188 -40.07 -45.03 36.11
C LEU A 188 -40.69 -46.42 35.94
N ASN A 189 -39.93 -47.48 36.17
CA ASN A 189 -40.50 -48.62 36.89
C ASN A 189 -39.47 -49.36 37.73
N ALA A 190 -39.92 -49.72 38.91
CA ALA A 190 -39.19 -50.19 40.07
C ALA A 190 -38.74 -51.66 39.98
N GLY A 191 -37.85 -52.07 40.88
CA GLY A 191 -37.81 -53.45 41.34
C GLY A 191 -36.42 -53.97 41.72
N ALA A 192 -36.11 -53.94 43.01
CA ALA A 192 -35.08 -54.76 43.60
C ALA A 192 -35.51 -56.24 43.68
N HIS A 193 -34.51 -57.13 43.63
CA HIS A 193 -34.54 -58.59 43.81
C HIS A 193 -35.01 -59.46 42.63
#